data_AF-A0A5C5YUY8-F1
#
_entry.id   AF-A0A5C5YUY8-F1
#
_cell.length_a   1.000
_cell.length_b   1.000
_cell.length_c   1.000
_cell.angle_alpha   90.00
_cell.angle_beta   90.00
_cell.angle_gamma   90.00
#
_symmetry.space_group_name_H-M   'P 1'
#
loop_
_entity.id
_entity.type
_entity.pdbx_description
1 polymer ?
#
loop_
_entity_poly.entity_id
_entity_poly.type
_entity_poly.pdbx_seq_one_letter_code
_entity_poly.pdbx_strand_id
1 'polypeptide(L)'
;MRTIRLNAVHSCERFNHKRGWKYRLQVLGTVLVWAHRANAARVIHDPALDEPFAYLAADGTSVESEFVQPTEEVRDNLRTTLFLDAYDGHPIMRPVRRFLRRRSETDPQLNLRVPDFENAVTSVWHMTIGRDVTTMVLTATEPYSQPPTAK
;
A
#
# COMPACT_ATOMS: atom_id res chain seq x y z
N MET A 1 13.31 -3.62 9.23
CA MET A 1 12.22 -3.06 8.39
C MET A 1 11.15 -4.13 8.19
N ARG A 2 9.87 -3.82 8.46
CA ARG A 2 8.77 -4.81 8.40
C ARG A 2 8.33 -5.02 6.95
N THR A 3 7.93 -6.25 6.62
CA THR A 3 7.31 -6.58 5.33
C THR A 3 5.86 -7.01 5.53
N ILE A 4 4.94 -6.47 4.74
CA ILE A 4 3.51 -6.79 4.72
C ILE A 4 3.14 -7.31 3.34
N ARG A 5 2.41 -8.42 3.27
CA ARG A 5 1.83 -8.92 2.03
C ARG A 5 0.43 -8.32 1.86
N LEU A 6 0.20 -7.61 0.76
CA LEU A 6 -1.13 -7.11 0.41
C LEU A 6 -1.84 -8.14 -0.46
N ASN A 7 -3.14 -8.28 -0.28
CA ASN A 7 -3.98 -9.06 -1.18
C ASN A 7 -4.71 -8.07 -2.07
N ALA A 8 -4.27 -7.89 -3.31
CA ALA A 8 -4.99 -7.06 -4.27
C ALA A 8 -6.32 -7.72 -4.66
N VAL A 9 -7.31 -6.90 -5.03
CA VAL A 9 -8.58 -7.36 -5.57
C VAL A 9 -8.78 -6.62 -6.88
N HIS A 10 -8.62 -7.32 -8.00
CA HIS A 10 -8.59 -6.72 -9.33
C HIS A 10 -9.90 -6.03 -9.76
N SER A 11 -11.01 -6.28 -9.06
CA SER A 11 -12.29 -5.58 -9.26
C SER A 11 -12.84 -5.03 -7.95
N CYS A 12 -13.26 -3.76 -7.93
CA CYS A 12 -13.87 -3.15 -6.76
C CYS A 12 -15.16 -3.85 -6.27
N GLU A 13 -15.82 -4.59 -7.15
CA GLU A 13 -17.07 -5.32 -6.86
C GLU A 13 -16.91 -6.47 -5.85
N ARG A 14 -15.68 -6.97 -5.62
CA ARG A 14 -15.41 -8.09 -4.69
C ARG A 14 -15.02 -7.62 -3.29
N PHE A 15 -15.13 -6.33 -3.02
CA PHE A 15 -14.75 -5.78 -1.75
C PHE A 15 -15.76 -6.10 -0.64
N ASN A 16 -15.26 -6.66 0.47
CA ASN A 16 -16.07 -6.90 1.65
C ASN A 16 -16.02 -5.68 2.58
N HIS A 17 -16.96 -4.74 2.39
CA HIS A 17 -17.07 -3.48 3.15
C HIS A 17 -17.20 -3.67 4.68
N LYS A 18 -17.55 -4.86 5.17
CA LYS A 18 -17.73 -5.14 6.61
C LYS A 18 -16.42 -5.19 7.41
N ARG A 19 -15.24 -5.11 6.77
CA ARG A 19 -13.93 -5.15 7.45
C ARG A 19 -13.02 -3.99 7.00
N GLY A 20 -13.33 -2.78 7.48
CA GLY A 20 -12.73 -1.52 7.04
C GLY A 20 -11.19 -1.51 6.89
N TRP A 21 -10.41 -2.10 7.80
CA TRP A 21 -8.94 -2.14 7.68
C TRP A 21 -8.45 -3.12 6.60
N LYS A 22 -9.06 -4.30 6.48
CA LYS A 22 -8.70 -5.29 5.45
C LYS A 22 -9.01 -4.74 4.07
N TYR A 23 -10.17 -4.12 3.95
CA TYR A 23 -10.61 -3.45 2.74
C TYR A 23 -9.60 -2.36 2.29
N ARG A 24 -9.13 -1.51 3.19
CA ARG A 24 -8.12 -0.48 2.87
C ARG A 24 -6.80 -1.07 2.37
N LEU A 25 -6.32 -2.16 2.97
CA LEU A 25 -5.13 -2.87 2.49
C LEU A 25 -5.34 -3.54 1.14
N GLN A 26 -6.55 -4.02 0.85
CA GLN A 26 -6.91 -4.55 -0.45
C GLN A 26 -6.93 -3.45 -1.51
N VAL A 27 -7.49 -2.28 -1.20
CA VAL A 27 -7.45 -1.10 -2.07
C VAL A 27 -6.01 -0.70 -2.37
N LEU A 28 -5.15 -0.60 -1.36
CA LEU A 28 -3.74 -0.29 -1.60
C LEU A 28 -3.04 -1.36 -2.46
N GLY A 29 -3.30 -2.64 -2.18
CA GLY A 29 -2.75 -3.72 -3.00
C GLY A 29 -3.18 -3.57 -4.47
N THR A 30 -4.43 -3.19 -4.70
CA THR A 30 -4.98 -2.99 -6.04
C THR A 30 -4.35 -1.78 -6.73
N VAL A 31 -4.23 -0.65 -6.03
CA VAL A 31 -3.50 0.55 -6.51
C VAL A 31 -2.10 0.19 -6.98
N LEU A 32 -1.37 -0.61 -6.19
CA LEU A 32 0.01 -0.97 -6.50
C LEU A 32 0.14 -2.01 -7.62
N VAL A 33 -0.83 -2.90 -7.80
CA VAL A 33 -0.90 -3.78 -8.99
C VAL A 33 -1.06 -2.93 -10.24
N TRP A 34 -2.03 -2.01 -10.26
CA TRP A 34 -2.27 -1.17 -11.42
C TRP A 34 -1.13 -0.20 -11.70
N ALA A 35 -0.52 0.39 -10.67
CA ALA A 35 0.69 1.18 -10.80
C ALA A 35 1.83 0.38 -11.46
N HIS A 36 2.05 -0.87 -11.01
CA HIS A 36 3.08 -1.73 -11.60
C HIS A 36 2.79 -2.06 -13.07
N ARG A 37 1.53 -2.39 -13.40
CA ARG A 37 1.10 -2.66 -14.78
C ARG A 37 1.25 -1.44 -15.70
N ALA A 38 1.01 -0.24 -15.16
CA ALA A 38 1.25 1.03 -15.83
C ALA A 38 2.74 1.40 -15.94
N ASN A 39 3.68 0.53 -15.53
CA ASN A 39 5.11 0.81 -15.47
C ASN A 39 5.50 1.99 -14.55
N ALA A 40 4.68 2.28 -13.54
CA ALA A 40 5.06 3.24 -12.51
C ALA A 40 6.16 2.65 -11.61
N ALA A 41 7.21 3.44 -11.38
CA ALA A 41 8.26 3.12 -10.42
C ALA A 41 8.01 3.74 -9.05
N ARG A 42 7.12 4.75 -8.98
CA ARG A 42 6.80 5.48 -7.75
C ARG A 42 5.32 5.82 -7.70
N VAL A 43 4.73 5.67 -6.53
CA VAL A 43 3.36 6.12 -6.23
C VAL A 43 3.42 7.09 -5.07
N ILE A 44 2.78 8.23 -5.22
CA ILE A 44 2.64 9.25 -4.18
C ILE A 44 1.17 9.25 -3.75
N HIS A 45 0.93 9.16 -2.45
CA HIS A 45 -0.39 9.28 -1.85
C HIS A 45 -0.47 10.55 -1.00
N ASP A 46 -1.26 11.51 -1.46
CA ASP A 46 -1.59 12.75 -0.76
C ASP A 46 -3.11 12.82 -0.50
N PRO A 47 -3.57 12.60 0.75
CA PRO A 47 -4.99 12.61 1.07
C PRO A 47 -5.65 14.00 0.97
N ALA A 48 -4.87 15.09 0.80
CA ALA A 48 -5.42 16.43 0.67
C ALA A 48 -5.90 16.76 -0.76
N LEU A 49 -5.63 15.88 -1.73
CA LEU A 49 -5.97 16.08 -3.14
C LEU A 49 -7.24 15.30 -3.53
N ASP A 50 -7.98 15.85 -4.50
CA ASP A 50 -9.18 15.20 -5.07
C ASP A 50 -8.83 13.83 -5.68
N GLU A 51 -7.69 13.77 -6.37
CA GLU A 51 -7.05 12.55 -6.83
C GLU A 51 -5.82 12.25 -5.96
N PRO A 52 -5.97 11.41 -4.91
CA PRO A 52 -4.93 11.30 -3.90
C PRO A 52 -3.73 10.47 -4.35
N PHE A 53 -3.79 9.78 -5.49
CA PHE A 53 -2.70 8.96 -6.00
C PHE A 53 -2.11 9.53 -7.27
N ALA A 54 -0.81 9.82 -7.22
CA ALA A 54 -0.02 10.13 -8.41
C ALA A 54 0.92 8.97 -8.74
N TYR A 55 0.92 8.54 -10.00
CA TYR A 55 1.74 7.46 -10.52
C TYR A 55 2.87 8.04 -11.38
N LEU A 56 4.10 7.68 -11.07
CA LEU A 56 5.29 8.23 -11.69
C LEU A 56 6.22 7.12 -12.20
N ALA A 57 6.73 7.28 -13.41
CA ALA A 57 7.79 6.43 -13.97
C ALA A 57 9.14 6.69 -13.27
N ALA A 58 10.15 5.90 -13.61
CA ALA A 58 11.49 5.98 -13.00
C ALA A 58 12.18 7.34 -13.27
N ASP A 59 11.90 7.96 -14.40
CA ASP A 59 12.38 9.30 -14.77
C ASP A 59 11.58 10.44 -14.12
N GLY A 60 10.50 10.12 -13.40
CA GLY A 60 9.62 11.08 -12.74
C GLY A 60 8.46 11.59 -13.59
N THR A 61 8.31 11.13 -14.83
CA THR A 61 7.14 11.46 -15.67
C THR A 61 5.87 10.82 -15.12
N SER A 62 4.72 11.49 -15.29
CA SER A 62 3.43 10.95 -14.87
C SER A 62 2.96 9.87 -15.82
N VAL A 63 2.35 8.82 -15.28
CA VAL A 63 1.80 7.70 -16.07
C VAL A 63 0.33 7.51 -15.74
N GLU A 64 -0.46 7.23 -16.76
CA GLU A 64 -1.87 6.91 -16.60
C GLU A 64 -2.04 5.46 -16.14
N SER A 65 -2.94 5.26 -15.18
CA SER A 65 -3.28 3.95 -14.62
C SER A 65 -4.77 3.70 -14.83
N GLU A 66 -5.15 2.50 -15.23
CA GLU A 66 -6.55 2.11 -15.42
C GLU A 66 -7.34 1.99 -14.11
N PHE A 67 -6.70 2.22 -12.96
CA PHE A 67 -7.35 2.11 -11.66
C PHE A 67 -8.35 3.25 -11.42
N VAL A 68 -9.63 2.90 -11.31
CA VAL A 68 -10.70 3.82 -10.89
C VAL A 68 -10.54 4.12 -9.40
N GLN A 69 -10.45 5.41 -9.07
CA GLN A 69 -10.20 5.93 -7.72
C GLN A 69 -11.13 5.32 -6.65
N PRO A 70 -10.66 5.06 -5.42
CA PRO A 70 -11.48 4.52 -4.36
C PRO A 70 -12.47 5.57 -3.84
N THR A 71 -13.58 5.14 -3.25
CA THR A 71 -14.58 6.03 -2.63
C THR A 71 -13.97 6.89 -1.52
N GLU A 72 -14.52 8.09 -1.28
CA GLU A 72 -13.97 9.09 -0.33
C GLU A 72 -13.74 8.52 1.08
N GLU A 73 -14.66 7.70 1.62
CA GLU A 73 -14.55 7.08 2.95
C GLU A 73 -13.25 6.28 3.18
N VAL A 74 -12.66 5.81 2.10
CA VAL A 74 -11.46 4.97 2.08
C VAL A 74 -10.21 5.82 2.06
N ARG A 75 -10.24 6.94 1.33
CA ARG A 75 -9.11 7.85 1.09
C ARG A 75 -8.61 8.43 2.41
N ASP A 76 -9.51 9.04 3.18
CA ASP A 76 -9.19 9.76 4.42
C ASP A 76 -8.51 8.89 5.47
N ASN A 77 -8.86 7.61 5.48
CA ASN A 77 -8.41 6.69 6.51
C ASN A 77 -7.32 5.71 6.06
N LEU A 78 -6.93 5.74 4.78
CA LEU A 78 -5.90 4.85 4.26
C LEU A 78 -4.56 5.15 4.92
N ARG A 79 -4.12 6.41 4.93
CA ARG A 79 -2.85 6.83 5.55
C ARG A 79 -2.77 6.44 7.02
N THR A 80 -3.84 6.65 7.79
CA THR A 80 -3.90 6.23 9.20
C THR A 80 -3.75 4.72 9.35
N THR A 81 -4.37 3.94 8.46
CA THR A 81 -4.26 2.47 8.48
C THR A 81 -2.83 2.03 8.15
N LEU A 82 -2.20 2.62 7.14
CA LEU A 82 -0.81 2.35 6.74
C LEU A 82 0.18 2.72 7.83
N PHE A 83 -0.02 3.89 8.45
CA PHE A 83 0.76 4.34 9.59
C PHE A 83 0.67 3.38 10.78
N LEU A 84 -0.55 2.91 11.10
CA LEU A 84 -0.72 1.91 12.15
C LEU A 84 -0.03 0.59 11.77
N ASP A 85 -0.17 0.11 10.54
CA ASP A 85 0.44 -1.14 10.10
C ASP A 85 1.98 -1.07 9.98
N ALA A 86 2.56 0.09 9.68
CA ALA A 86 4.01 0.30 9.72
C ALA A 86 4.60 -0.05 11.08
N TYR A 87 3.94 0.37 12.14
CA TYR A 87 4.42 0.20 13.50
C TYR A 87 3.84 -1.03 14.22
N ASP A 88 2.60 -1.42 13.94
CA ASP A 88 1.82 -2.32 14.78
C ASP A 88 1.79 -3.73 14.23
N GLY A 89 2.81 -4.52 14.58
CA GLY A 89 2.86 -5.96 14.31
C GLY A 89 1.95 -6.79 15.20
N HIS A 90 1.54 -6.25 16.36
CA HIS A 90 0.84 -7.00 17.40
C HIS A 90 -0.18 -6.11 18.13
N PRO A 91 -1.46 -6.52 18.28
CA PRO A 91 -2.53 -5.70 18.88
C PRO A 91 -2.20 -5.21 20.29
N ILE A 92 -1.54 -6.05 21.09
CA ILE A 92 -1.17 -5.75 22.49
C ILE A 92 -0.11 -4.64 22.59
N MET A 93 0.77 -4.53 21.59
CA MET A 93 1.86 -3.54 21.60
C MET A 93 1.44 -2.18 21.03
N ARG A 94 0.21 -2.05 20.51
CA ARG A 94 -0.32 -0.81 19.91
C ARG A 94 -0.25 0.40 20.83
N PRO A 95 -0.64 0.34 22.12
CA PRO A 95 -0.63 1.52 22.99
C PRO A 95 0.80 2.00 23.28
N VAL A 96 1.70 1.04 23.51
CA VAL A 96 3.11 1.29 23.85
C VAL A 96 3.85 1.89 22.66
N ARG A 97 3.67 1.35 21.45
CA ARG A 97 4.26 1.91 20.23
C ARG A 97 3.67 3.27 19.88
N ARG A 98 2.35 3.47 20.09
CA ARG A 98 1.71 4.78 19.93
C ARG A 98 2.30 5.84 20.86
N PHE A 99 2.75 5.45 22.05
CA PHE A 99 3.45 6.33 22.98
C PHE A 99 4.90 6.60 22.54
N LEU A 100 5.66 5.55 22.19
CA LEU A 100 7.05 5.68 21.69
C LEU A 100 7.13 6.54 20.42
N ARG A 101 6.11 6.47 19.57
CA ARG A 101 5.90 7.29 18.37
C ARG A 101 5.83 8.79 18.62
N ARG A 102 5.30 9.25 19.76
CA ARG A 102 5.29 10.70 20.07
C ARG A 102 6.70 11.26 20.34
N ARG A 103 7.70 10.39 20.49
CA ARG A 103 9.09 10.75 20.82
C ARG A 103 10.09 10.50 19.68
N SER A 104 9.68 9.85 18.59
CA SER A 104 10.57 9.54 17.45
C SER A 104 10.26 10.49 16.29
N GLU A 105 11.29 11.19 15.81
CA GLU A 105 11.23 12.10 14.65
C GLU A 105 11.34 11.37 13.30
N THR A 106 11.36 10.05 13.29
CA THR A 106 11.69 9.25 12.10
C THR A 106 10.43 8.81 11.37
N ASP A 107 10.36 9.08 10.08
CA ASP A 107 9.22 8.67 9.25
C ASP A 107 9.08 7.13 9.23
N PRO A 108 7.89 6.58 9.51
CA PRO A 108 7.63 5.15 9.44
C PRO A 108 7.88 4.57 8.05
N GLN A 109 8.57 3.43 8.02
CA GLN A 109 8.89 2.71 6.79
C GLN A 109 8.45 1.25 6.84
N LEU A 110 7.97 0.72 5.72
CA LEU A 110 7.66 -0.69 5.56
C LEU A 110 7.76 -1.15 4.11
N ASN A 111 8.03 -2.44 3.91
CA ASN A 111 8.01 -3.07 2.61
C ASN A 111 6.65 -3.72 2.36
N LEU A 112 6.09 -3.49 1.18
CA LEU A 112 4.85 -4.08 0.70
C LEU A 112 5.18 -5.11 -0.37
N ARG A 113 4.72 -6.34 -0.20
CA ARG A 113 4.75 -7.37 -1.25
C ARG A 113 3.36 -7.49 -1.83
N VAL A 114 3.24 -7.21 -3.12
CA VAL A 114 1.96 -7.14 -3.83
C VAL A 114 1.98 -8.19 -4.94
N PRO A 115 1.28 -9.33 -4.77
CA PRO A 115 1.18 -10.34 -5.79
C PRO A 115 0.19 -9.90 -6.87
N ASP A 116 0.62 -10.01 -8.12
CA ASP A 116 -0.24 -9.95 -9.30
C ASP A 116 -0.35 -11.36 -9.90
N PHE A 117 -1.47 -12.02 -9.60
CA PHE A 117 -1.71 -13.41 -9.97
C PHE A 117 -1.90 -13.61 -11.47
N GLU A 118 -2.42 -12.62 -12.19
CA GLU A 118 -2.68 -12.73 -13.63
C GLU A 118 -1.37 -12.69 -14.42
N ASN A 119 -0.42 -11.86 -13.97
CA ASN A 119 0.90 -11.75 -14.59
C ASN A 119 1.96 -12.66 -13.95
N ALA A 120 1.57 -13.47 -12.96
CA ALA A 120 2.47 -14.35 -12.21
C ALA A 120 3.73 -13.63 -11.66
N VAL A 121 3.56 -12.39 -11.18
CA VAL A 121 4.64 -11.59 -10.57
C VAL A 121 4.28 -11.12 -9.17
N THR A 122 5.30 -10.79 -8.37
CA THR A 122 5.16 -10.08 -7.11
C THR A 122 6.00 -8.81 -7.17
N SER A 123 5.36 -7.65 -7.05
CA SER A 123 6.06 -6.38 -6.91
C SER A 123 6.36 -6.10 -5.45
N VAL A 124 7.56 -5.60 -5.17
CA VAL A 124 8.00 -5.19 -3.84
C VAL A 124 8.15 -3.69 -3.82
N TRP A 125 7.42 -3.03 -2.92
CA TRP A 125 7.41 -1.58 -2.78
C TRP A 125 7.94 -1.19 -1.42
N HIS A 126 8.90 -0.27 -1.39
CA HIS A 126 9.31 0.39 -0.17
C HIS A 126 8.42 1.61 0.06
N MET A 127 7.72 1.63 1.20
CA MET A 127 6.82 2.72 1.57
C MET A 127 7.41 3.54 2.72
N THR A 128 7.40 4.84 2.56
CA THR A 128 7.72 5.85 3.58
C THR A 128 6.47 6.68 3.83
N ILE A 129 6.00 6.71 5.08
CA ILE A 129 4.81 7.44 5.47
C ILE A 129 5.26 8.74 6.14
N GLY A 130 5.26 9.82 5.37
CA GLY A 130 5.56 11.16 5.87
C GLY A 130 4.39 11.78 6.64
N ARG A 131 4.64 12.99 7.14
CA ARG A 131 3.65 13.77 7.89
C ARG A 131 2.42 14.15 7.08
N ASP A 132 2.57 14.41 5.78
CA ASP A 132 1.46 14.85 4.94
C ASP A 132 1.24 13.86 3.79
N VAL A 133 2.34 13.43 3.18
CA VAL A 133 2.38 12.57 1.99
C VAL A 133 2.98 11.20 2.32
N THR A 134 2.47 10.16 1.67
CA THR A 134 3.05 8.81 1.72
C THR A 134 3.66 8.47 0.35
N THR A 135 4.91 8.02 0.33
CA THR A 135 5.62 7.67 -0.91
C THR A 135 5.88 6.19 -0.95
N MET A 136 5.64 5.56 -2.09
CA MET A 136 5.91 4.16 -2.35
C MET A 136 6.80 4.04 -3.57
N VAL A 137 7.93 3.35 -3.44
CA VAL A 137 8.92 3.18 -4.51
C VAL A 137 9.08 1.70 -4.80
N LEU A 138 8.96 1.32 -6.07
CA LEU A 138 9.18 -0.06 -6.50
C LEU A 138 10.67 -0.40 -6.33
N THR A 139 10.96 -1.44 -5.56
CA THR A 139 12.33 -1.88 -5.28
C THR A 139 12.71 -3.17 -5.98
N ALA A 140 11.74 -4.04 -6.23
CA ALA A 140 11.96 -5.30 -6.93
C ALA A 140 10.69 -5.81 -7.60
N THR A 141 10.87 -6.59 -8.66
CA THR A 141 9.83 -7.44 -9.25
C THR A 141 10.35 -8.87 -9.24
N GLU A 142 9.60 -9.78 -8.64
CA GLU A 142 9.99 -11.17 -8.46
C GLU A 142 8.94 -12.09 -9.12
N PRO A 143 9.32 -13.30 -9.57
CA PRO A 143 8.35 -14.31 -9.96
C PRO A 143 7.39 -14.61 -8.81
N TYR A 144 6.10 -14.71 -9.12
CA TYR A 144 5.11 -15.10 -8.12
C TYR A 144 5.34 -16.55 -7.68
N SER A 145 5.63 -16.73 -6.40
CA SER A 145 5.66 -18.03 -5.75
C SER A 145 4.40 -18.17 -4.87
N GLN A 146 3.55 -19.14 -5.20
CA GLN A 146 2.45 -19.51 -4.30
C GLN A 146 3.06 -19.89 -2.93
N PRO A 147 2.46 -19.45 -1.82
CA PRO A 147 2.84 -20.02 -0.54
C PRO A 147 2.63 -21.54 -0.61
N PRO A 148 3.50 -22.36 -0.02
CA PRO A 148 3.30 -23.80 0.02
C PRO A 148 1.92 -24.06 0.62
N THR A 149 1.05 -24.74 -0.13
CA THR A 149 -0.23 -25.21 0.38
C THR A 149 0.05 -26.10 1.58
N ALA A 150 -0.35 -25.65 2.77
CA ALA A 150 -0.40 -26.52 3.93
C ALA A 150 -1.35 -27.67 3.58
N LYS A 151 -0.79 -28.89 3.50
CA LYS A 151 -1.56 -30.13 3.40
C LYS A 151 -2.18 -30.45 4.76
#